data_AF-A0A384KGV4-F1
#
_entry.id   AF-A0A384KGV4-F1
#
_cell.length_a   1.000
_cell.length_b   1.000
_cell.length_c   1.000
_cell.angle_alpha   90.00
_cell.angle_beta   90.00
_cell.angle_gamma   90.00
#
_symmetry.space_group_name_H-M   'P 1'
#
loop_
_entity.id
_entity.type
_entity.pdbx_description
1 polymer ?
#
loop_
_entity_poly.entity_id
_entity_poly.type
_entity_poly.pdbx_seq_one_letter_code
_entity_poly.pdbx_strand_id
1 'polypeptide(L)'
;MGNKQGKRKKYELCEFQFEKEFQVKFPWNEIVQWGSRDVNVDMNLGAIQKTIEEIKDITTDEETYFNMTEVECIDSFHLDDDMVMWATSLLKENRNLQKIRYNLVPRIISENEFWMRYFSAIKLIVTKNAFDGEHGGTAGT
;
A
#
# COMPACT_ATOMS: atom_id res chain seq x y z
N MET A 1 -4.71 -44.30 -40.88
CA MET A 1 -5.39 -43.00 -40.61
C MET A 1 -4.65 -42.35 -39.45
N GLY A 2 -3.93 -41.24 -39.70
CA GLY A 2 -3.12 -40.58 -38.69
C GLY A 2 -3.96 -39.65 -37.81
N ASN A 3 -3.96 -39.88 -36.50
CA ASN A 3 -4.63 -39.00 -35.55
C ASN A 3 -3.64 -37.93 -35.07
N LYS A 4 -3.74 -36.73 -35.66
CA LYS A 4 -3.12 -35.51 -35.15
C LYS A 4 -4.11 -34.83 -34.21
N GLN A 5 -3.92 -34.96 -32.90
CA GLN A 5 -4.45 -33.99 -31.94
C GLN A 5 -3.32 -33.50 -31.06
N GLY A 6 -2.70 -32.43 -31.58
CA GLY A 6 -1.65 -31.69 -30.90
C GLY A 6 -2.21 -30.72 -29.86
N LYS A 7 -1.42 -30.57 -28.79
CA LYS A 7 -1.00 -29.27 -28.25
C LYS A 7 -2.12 -28.24 -27.99
N ARG A 8 -2.93 -28.45 -26.94
CA ARG A 8 -3.83 -27.43 -26.38
C ARG A 8 -3.90 -27.46 -24.85
N LYS A 9 -2.75 -27.56 -24.17
CA LYS A 9 -2.71 -27.52 -22.68
C LYS A 9 -1.58 -26.67 -22.08
N LYS A 10 -0.72 -26.06 -22.89
CA LYS A 10 0.42 -25.29 -22.38
C LYS A 10 0.12 -23.79 -22.18
N TYR A 11 -0.94 -23.27 -22.83
CA TYR A 11 -1.26 -21.83 -22.82
C TYR A 11 -2.26 -21.44 -21.72
N GLU A 12 -3.16 -22.34 -21.33
CA GLU A 12 -4.13 -22.08 -20.25
C GLU A 12 -3.45 -21.90 -18.88
N LEU A 13 -2.32 -22.59 -18.63
CA LEU A 13 -1.53 -22.41 -17.41
C LEU A 13 -0.83 -21.04 -17.35
N CYS A 14 -0.50 -20.46 -18.51
CA CYS A 14 0.14 -19.15 -18.57
C CYS A 14 -0.88 -18.03 -18.28
N GLU A 15 -2.11 -18.14 -18.81
CA GLU A 15 -3.17 -17.16 -18.55
C GLU A 15 -3.60 -17.15 -17.07
N PHE A 16 -3.76 -18.32 -16.44
CA PHE A 16 -4.08 -18.41 -15.00
C PHE A 16 -2.96 -17.92 -14.06
N GLN A 17 -1.70 -18.02 -14.47
CA GLN A 17 -0.57 -17.45 -13.71
C GLN A 17 -0.50 -15.93 -13.89
N PHE A 18 -0.79 -15.43 -15.09
CA PHE A 18 -0.77 -14.01 -15.41
C PHE A 18 -1.88 -13.22 -14.70
N GLU A 19 -3.08 -13.78 -14.60
CA GLU A 19 -4.20 -13.15 -13.87
C GLU A 19 -3.97 -13.06 -12.34
N LYS A 20 -3.17 -13.96 -11.77
CA LYS A 20 -2.77 -13.92 -10.34
C LYS A 20 -1.65 -12.93 -10.05
N GLU A 21 -0.83 -12.57 -11.03
CA GLU A 21 0.30 -11.63 -10.84
C GLU A 21 -0.16 -10.16 -10.77
N PHE A 22 -1.36 -9.84 -11.26
CA PHE A 22 -1.89 -8.47 -11.29
C PHE A 22 -2.74 -8.08 -10.07
N GLN A 23 -2.86 -8.95 -9.07
CA GLN A 23 -3.57 -8.63 -7.84
C GLN A 23 -2.65 -7.93 -6.83
N VAL A 24 -3.09 -6.77 -6.33
CA VAL A 24 -2.41 -6.05 -5.25
C VAL A 24 -2.37 -6.95 -4.02
N LYS A 25 -1.17 -7.28 -3.54
CA LYS A 25 -0.99 -8.21 -2.43
C LYS A 25 -1.49 -7.61 -1.12
N PHE A 26 -2.03 -8.47 -0.25
CA PHE A 26 -2.32 -8.09 1.12
C PHE A 26 -1.04 -7.64 1.86
N PRO A 27 -1.07 -6.54 2.64
CA PRO A 27 -2.24 -5.75 3.05
C PRO A 27 -2.52 -4.52 2.17
N TRP A 28 -1.78 -4.31 1.08
CA TRP A 28 -1.81 -3.07 0.31
C TRP A 28 -3.19 -2.74 -0.28
N ASN A 29 -3.93 -3.74 -0.74
CA ASN A 29 -5.29 -3.51 -1.26
C ASN A 29 -6.21 -2.90 -0.19
N GLU A 30 -6.20 -3.47 1.02
CA GLU A 30 -7.06 -3.03 2.12
C GLU A 30 -6.66 -1.64 2.62
N ILE A 31 -5.35 -1.38 2.72
CA ILE A 31 -4.81 -0.09 3.16
C ILE A 31 -5.21 1.02 2.18
N VAL A 32 -5.09 0.75 0.88
CA VAL A 32 -5.43 1.69 -0.19
C VAL A 32 -6.93 1.98 -0.18
N GLN A 33 -7.77 0.95 -0.07
CA GLN A 33 -9.22 1.12 0.05
C GLN A 33 -9.61 1.87 1.32
N TRP A 34 -8.95 1.59 2.45
CA TRP A 34 -9.16 2.30 3.71
C TRP A 34 -8.78 3.78 3.60
N GLY A 35 -7.64 4.08 2.99
CA GLY A 35 -7.16 5.44 2.81
C GLY A 35 -8.02 6.27 1.86
N SER A 36 -8.67 5.64 0.88
CA SER A 36 -9.52 6.32 -0.11
C SER A 36 -10.98 6.46 0.29
N ARG A 37 -11.39 5.96 1.47
CA ARG A 37 -12.81 5.99 1.93
C ARG A 37 -13.41 7.39 1.93
N ASP A 38 -12.62 8.40 2.28
CA ASP A 38 -13.11 9.78 2.41
C ASP A 38 -13.28 10.48 1.05
N VAL A 39 -12.58 10.02 0.02
CA VAL A 39 -12.59 10.65 -1.32
C VAL A 39 -13.48 9.93 -2.32
N ASN A 40 -13.86 8.67 -2.07
CA ASN A 40 -14.72 7.87 -2.94
C ASN A 40 -14.24 7.84 -4.41
N VAL A 41 -12.91 7.78 -4.60
CA VAL A 41 -12.26 7.66 -5.91
C VAL A 41 -11.64 6.28 -6.05
N ASP A 42 -11.92 5.62 -7.17
CA ASP A 42 -11.30 4.36 -7.53
C ASP A 42 -9.91 4.59 -8.11
N MET A 43 -8.88 4.13 -7.40
CA MET A 43 -7.51 4.16 -7.92
C MET A 43 -7.29 3.03 -8.93
N ASN A 44 -6.76 3.38 -10.11
CA ASN A 44 -6.26 2.38 -11.05
C ASN A 44 -4.98 1.70 -10.52
N LEU A 45 -4.64 0.54 -11.08
CA LEU A 45 -3.49 -0.25 -10.61
C LEU A 45 -2.16 0.51 -10.64
N GLY A 46 -1.94 1.37 -11.64
CA GLY A 46 -0.73 2.19 -11.73
C GLY A 46 -0.62 3.18 -10.58
N ALA A 47 -1.73 3.85 -10.23
CA ALA A 47 -1.80 4.73 -9.08
C ALA A 47 -1.59 3.98 -7.76
N ILE A 48 -2.15 2.77 -7.63
CA ILE A 48 -1.94 1.91 -6.46
C ILE A 48 -0.45 1.54 -6.32
N GLN A 49 0.21 1.11 -7.39
CA GLN A 49 1.64 0.78 -7.35
C GLN A 49 2.49 1.98 -6.97
N LYS A 50 2.25 3.15 -7.58
CA LYS A 50 2.92 4.40 -7.21
C LYS A 50 2.74 4.72 -5.72
N THR A 51 1.51 4.61 -5.24
CA THR A 51 1.16 4.85 -3.83
C THR A 51 1.91 3.92 -2.88
N ILE A 52 2.01 2.63 -3.22
CA ILE A 52 2.74 1.65 -2.41
C ILE A 52 4.24 2.01 -2.32
N GLU A 53 4.86 2.40 -3.43
CA GLU A 53 6.27 2.79 -3.42
C GLU A 53 6.50 4.07 -2.60
N GLU A 54 5.63 5.08 -2.73
CA GLU A 54 5.69 6.31 -1.91
C GLU A 54 5.51 6.00 -0.40
N ILE A 55 4.65 5.04 -0.05
CA ILE A 55 4.49 4.58 1.35
C ILE A 55 5.75 3.87 1.86
N LYS A 56 6.47 3.13 1.00
CA LYS A 56 7.73 2.48 1.39
C LYS A 56 8.82 3.51 1.66
N ASP A 57 8.82 4.62 0.93
CA ASP A 57 9.82 5.70 1.07
C ASP A 57 9.78 6.35 2.47
N ILE A 58 8.60 6.41 3.12
CA ILE A 58 8.45 6.85 4.54
C ILE A 58 9.45 6.14 5.45
N THR A 59 9.74 4.88 5.14
CA THR A 59 10.54 4.00 6.00
C THR A 59 11.97 3.84 5.54
N THR A 60 12.51 4.76 4.72
CA THR A 60 13.91 4.68 4.27
C THR A 60 14.90 4.80 5.42
N ASP A 61 14.65 5.74 6.34
CA ASP A 61 15.45 6.00 7.53
C ASP A 61 14.62 6.75 8.60
N GLU A 62 15.19 6.96 9.78
CA GLU A 62 14.51 7.59 10.92
C GLU A 62 14.16 9.06 10.65
N GLU A 63 15.01 9.82 9.95
CA GLU A 63 14.77 11.23 9.64
C GLU A 63 13.65 11.37 8.62
N THR A 64 13.70 10.57 7.55
CA THR A 64 12.63 10.51 6.54
C THR A 64 11.29 10.13 7.17
N TYR A 65 11.28 9.19 8.12
CA TYR A 65 10.07 8.81 8.83
C TYR A 65 9.43 10.00 9.55
N PHE A 66 10.20 10.76 10.33
CA PHE A 66 9.66 11.91 11.04
C PHE A 66 9.21 13.01 10.08
N ASN A 67 10.00 13.32 9.05
CA ASN A 67 9.66 14.35 8.07
C ASN A 67 8.38 14.02 7.29
N MET A 68 8.19 12.77 6.88
CA MET A 68 7.00 12.36 6.12
C MET A 68 5.78 12.10 6.99
N THR A 69 5.96 11.87 8.30
CA THR A 69 4.86 11.65 9.25
C THR A 69 4.58 12.86 10.14
N GLU A 70 5.21 14.01 9.87
CA GLU A 70 4.89 15.31 10.47
C GLU A 70 3.63 15.88 9.81
N VAL A 71 2.52 15.16 10.00
CA VAL A 71 1.20 15.51 9.48
C VAL A 71 0.20 15.59 10.62
N GLU A 72 -0.89 16.33 10.42
CA GLU A 72 -2.00 16.31 11.37
C GLU A 72 -2.47 14.87 11.57
N CYS A 73 -2.44 14.42 12.82
CA CYS A 73 -2.82 13.06 13.17
C CYS A 73 -4.33 12.91 13.00
N ILE A 74 -4.77 11.72 12.62
CA ILE A 74 -6.20 11.41 12.57
C ILE A 74 -6.77 11.50 13.99
N ASP A 75 -7.68 12.44 14.23
CA ASP A 75 -8.23 12.82 15.55
C ASP A 75 -8.84 11.66 16.39
N SER A 76 -9.05 10.49 15.77
CA SER A 76 -9.60 9.29 16.41
C SER A 76 -8.84 8.00 16.08
N PHE A 77 -7.52 8.07 15.89
CA PHE A 77 -6.73 6.88 15.59
C PHE A 77 -6.65 5.93 16.81
N HIS A 78 -7.23 4.75 16.63
CA HIS A 78 -7.01 3.59 17.47
C HIS A 78 -6.54 2.44 16.58
N LEU A 79 -5.51 1.72 17.01
CA LEU A 79 -5.11 0.45 16.41
C LEU A 79 -6.24 -0.56 16.61
N ASP A 80 -7.12 -0.66 15.62
CA ASP A 80 -8.12 -1.72 15.54
C ASP A 80 -7.48 -3.04 15.08
N ASP A 81 -8.26 -4.12 15.14
CA ASP A 81 -7.77 -5.46 14.80
C ASP A 81 -7.28 -5.54 13.34
N ASP A 82 -7.92 -4.80 12.43
CA ASP A 82 -7.52 -4.74 11.01
C ASP A 82 -6.17 -4.05 10.84
N MET A 83 -5.97 -2.89 11.46
CA MET A 83 -4.69 -2.17 11.46
C MET A 83 -3.57 -2.98 12.10
N VAL A 84 -3.85 -3.75 13.17
CA VAL A 84 -2.88 -4.65 13.77
C VAL A 84 -2.49 -5.78 12.80
N MET A 85 -3.45 -6.36 12.09
CA MET A 85 -3.19 -7.38 11.06
C MET A 85 -2.38 -6.83 9.89
N TRP A 86 -2.70 -5.61 9.44
CA TRP A 86 -1.97 -4.92 8.38
C TRP A 86 -0.54 -4.58 8.82
N ALA A 87 -0.37 -3.96 9.98
CA ALA A 87 0.93 -3.65 10.58
C ALA A 87 1.82 -4.90 10.68
N THR A 88 1.25 -6.02 11.16
CA THR A 88 1.97 -7.29 11.27
C THR A 88 2.44 -7.80 9.90
N SER A 89 1.63 -7.62 8.86
CA SER A 89 1.96 -8.05 7.50
C SER A 89 2.98 -7.13 6.85
N LEU A 90 2.84 -5.81 7.03
CA LEU A 90 3.81 -4.81 6.57
C LEU A 90 5.19 -5.03 7.19
N LEU A 91 5.26 -5.36 8.48
CA LEU A 91 6.53 -5.66 9.16
C LEU A 91 7.22 -6.92 8.60
N LYS A 92 6.46 -7.89 8.08
CA LYS A 92 7.04 -9.09 7.44
C LYS A 92 7.57 -8.80 6.04
N GLU A 93 6.91 -7.89 5.31
CA GLU A 93 7.27 -7.54 3.94
C GLU A 93 8.39 -6.49 3.88
N ASN A 94 8.30 -5.44 4.69
CA ASN A 94 9.20 -4.29 4.68
C ASN A 94 10.20 -4.36 5.84
N ARG A 95 11.43 -4.78 5.54
CA ARG A 95 12.54 -4.84 6.51
C ARG A 95 12.92 -3.47 7.08
N ASN A 96 12.77 -2.41 6.30
CA ASN A 96 13.14 -1.07 6.77
C ASN A 96 12.11 -0.57 7.79
N LEU A 97 10.81 -0.78 7.56
CA LEU A 97 9.75 -0.51 8.54
C LEU A 97 10.03 -1.25 9.85
N GLN A 98 10.39 -2.54 9.78
CA GLN A 98 10.74 -3.32 10.97
C GLN A 98 11.93 -2.74 11.72
N LYS A 99 12.99 -2.33 11.00
CA LYS A 99 14.20 -1.75 11.58
C LYS A 99 13.91 -0.40 12.25
N ILE A 100 13.19 0.50 11.57
CA ILE A 100 12.84 1.82 12.11
C ILE A 100 11.97 1.64 13.35
N ARG A 101 10.93 0.80 13.29
CA ARG A 101 10.07 0.52 14.46
C ARG A 101 10.90 0.05 15.66
N TYR A 102 11.83 -0.87 15.45
CA TYR A 102 12.70 -1.36 16.53
C TYR A 102 13.59 -0.25 17.14
N ASN A 103 14.07 0.69 16.31
CA ASN A 103 14.91 1.79 16.77
C ASN A 103 14.13 2.91 17.48
N LEU A 104 12.89 3.15 17.04
CA LEU A 104 12.04 4.24 17.53
C LEU A 104 11.17 3.82 18.72
N VAL A 105 10.74 2.56 18.80
CA VAL A 105 9.77 2.09 19.81
C VAL A 105 10.42 1.11 20.79
N PRO A 106 10.25 1.28 22.12
CA PRO A 106 9.60 2.40 22.82
C PRO A 106 10.56 3.57 23.09
N ARG A 107 11.76 3.57 22.48
CA ARG A 107 12.88 4.43 22.87
C ARG A 107 12.62 5.94 22.66
N ILE A 108 11.96 6.29 21.56
CA ILE A 108 11.70 7.68 21.13
C ILE A 108 10.21 7.98 21.18
N ILE A 109 9.37 7.06 20.69
CA ILE A 109 7.90 7.18 20.69
C ILE A 109 7.24 5.87 21.11
N SER A 110 5.98 5.95 21.54
CA SER A 110 5.18 4.77 21.88
C SER A 110 4.79 3.97 20.62
N GLU A 111 4.42 2.70 20.79
CA GLU A 111 3.92 1.86 19.69
C GLU A 111 2.66 2.49 19.05
N ASN A 112 1.75 3.02 19.87
CA ASN A 112 0.54 3.68 19.38
C ASN A 112 0.86 4.94 18.59
N GLU A 113 1.77 5.77 19.09
CA GLU A 113 2.21 7.00 18.41
C GLU A 113 2.89 6.68 17.07
N PHE A 114 3.72 5.63 17.03
CA PHE A 114 4.36 5.17 15.79
C PHE A 114 3.31 4.80 14.74
N TRP A 115 2.37 3.91 15.07
CA TRP A 115 1.37 3.50 14.09
C TRP A 115 0.40 4.61 13.73
N MET A 116 0.02 5.47 14.66
CA MET A 116 -0.84 6.63 14.38
C MET A 116 -0.22 7.54 13.33
N ARG A 117 1.05 7.91 13.53
CA ARG A 117 1.82 8.73 12.58
C ARG A 117 1.93 8.05 11.22
N TYR A 118 2.29 6.78 11.22
CA TYR A 118 2.49 6.01 10.00
C TYR A 118 1.21 5.88 9.17
N PHE A 119 0.09 5.47 9.80
CA PHE A 119 -1.19 5.33 9.10
C PHE A 119 -1.81 6.67 8.72
N SER A 120 -1.56 7.76 9.47
CA SER A 120 -1.97 9.11 9.07
C SER A 120 -1.25 9.55 7.78
N ALA A 121 0.06 9.33 7.70
CA ALA A 121 0.84 9.62 6.50
C ALA A 121 0.38 8.77 5.29
N ILE A 122 0.13 7.47 5.50
CA ILE A 122 -0.46 6.59 4.48
C ILE A 122 -1.77 7.18 3.95
N LYS A 123 -2.69 7.55 4.85
CA LYS A 123 -4.00 8.09 4.47
C LYS A 123 -3.86 9.36 3.63
N LEU A 124 -2.93 10.24 3.99
CA LEU A 124 -2.62 11.44 3.21
C LEU A 124 -2.07 11.12 1.82
N ILE A 125 -1.10 10.20 1.71
CA ILE A 125 -0.51 9.79 0.43
C ILE A 125 -1.55 9.16 -0.48
N VAL A 126 -2.39 8.27 0.08
CA VAL A 126 -3.50 7.64 -0.66
C VAL A 126 -4.47 8.69 -1.17
N THR A 127 -4.91 9.61 -0.31
CA THR A 127 -5.83 10.70 -0.66
C THR A 127 -5.25 11.55 -1.79
N LYS A 128 -3.99 11.97 -1.67
CA LYS A 128 -3.27 12.76 -2.68
C LYS A 128 -3.20 12.03 -4.03
N ASN A 129 -2.75 10.78 -4.03
CA ASN A 129 -2.59 10.02 -5.27
C ASN A 129 -3.93 9.63 -5.91
N ALA A 130 -4.99 9.49 -5.13
CA ALA A 130 -6.34 9.31 -5.65
C ALA A 130 -6.81 10.53 -6.46
N PHE A 131 -6.56 11.76 -5.96
CA PHE A 131 -6.90 12.98 -6.69
C PHE A 131 -6.02 13.23 -7.92
N ASP A 132 -4.71 12.96 -7.83
CA ASP A 132 -3.78 13.12 -8.95
C ASP A 132 -4.17 12.24 -10.16
N GLY A 133 -4.83 11.10 -9.89
CA GLY A 133 -5.33 10.18 -10.92
C GLY A 133 -6.49 10.75 -11.76
N GLU A 134 -7.27 11.69 -11.25
CA GLU A 134 -8.43 12.27 -11.95
C GLU A 134 -8.02 13.32 -13.01
N HIS A 135 -6.90 14.02 -12.80
CA HIS A 135 -6.48 15.11 -13.69
C HIS A 135 -5.69 14.66 -14.94
N GLY A 136 -5.41 13.36 -15.08
CA GLY A 136 -4.77 12.79 -16.26
C GLY A 136 -5.72 12.57 -17.46
N GLY A 137 -7.02 12.80 -17.31
CA GLY A 137 -8.05 12.45 -18.31
C GLY A 137 -8.49 13.57 -19.26
N THR A 138 -8.12 14.84 -19.03
CA THR A 138 -8.60 15.97 -19.85
C THR A 138 -7.45 16.70 -20.54
N ALA A 139 -6.80 16.03 -21.49
CA ALA A 139 -5.98 16.68 -22.51
C ALA A 139 -6.46 16.20 -23.88
N GLY A 140 -7.49 16.86 -24.42
CA GLY A 140 -8.03 16.51 -25.73
C GLY A 140 -9.30 17.24 -26.09
N THR A 141 -9.22 18.56 -26.31
CA THR A 141 -10.02 19.30 -27.30
C THR A 141 -9.22 20.47 -27.82
#